data_AF-A0A6G3XNJ8-F1
#
_entry.id   AF-A0A6G3XNJ8-F1
#
_cell.length_a   1.000
_cell.length_b   1.000
_cell.length_c   1.000
_cell.angle_alpha   90.00
_cell.angle_beta   90.00
_cell.angle_gamma   90.00
#
_symmetry.space_group_name_H-M   'P 1'
#
loop_
_entity.id
_entity.type
_entity.pdbx_description
1 polymer ?
#
loop_
_entity_poly.entity_id
_entity_poly.type
_entity_poly.pdbx_seq_one_letter_code
_entity_poly.pdbx_strand_id
1 'polypeptide(L)'
;MALTAIPAVVALNTGQAAVASGLDDPVKKEIAMQIVSTAENSSLQWREQFDYIEDIGDGRGYTAGIIGFCSGTHDMLELVEYYTGKVPGNPLAEYLPA
;
A
#
# COMPACT_ATOMS: atom_id res chain seq x y z
N MET A 1 11.39 36.62 -50.01
CA MET A 1 11.66 36.15 -48.63
C MET A 1 10.48 35.28 -48.23
N ALA A 2 10.59 33.95 -48.40
CA ALA A 2 9.51 33.01 -48.09
C ALA A 2 9.92 32.22 -46.85
N LEU A 3 9.16 32.36 -45.77
CA LEU A 3 9.38 31.68 -44.50
C LEU A 3 8.56 30.38 -44.51
N THR A 4 9.22 29.23 -44.67
CA THR A 4 8.56 27.92 -44.57
C THR A 4 8.45 27.50 -43.11
N ALA A 5 7.24 27.38 -42.60
CA ALA A 5 6.97 26.86 -41.26
C ALA A 5 7.19 25.34 -41.23
N ILE A 6 8.09 24.88 -40.36
CA ILE A 6 8.32 23.46 -40.09
C ILE A 6 7.32 23.04 -39.00
N PRO A 7 6.49 22.00 -39.20
CA PRO A 7 5.63 21.51 -38.15
C PRO A 7 6.47 20.80 -37.08
N ALA A 8 6.38 21.28 -35.85
CA ALA A 8 6.96 20.61 -34.68
C ALA A 8 6.17 19.31 -34.43
N VAL A 9 6.80 18.18 -34.73
CA VAL A 9 6.28 16.85 -34.36
C VAL A 9 6.53 16.67 -32.86
N VAL A 10 5.45 16.77 -32.07
CA VAL A 10 5.48 16.38 -30.66
C VAL A 10 5.56 14.84 -30.63
N ALA A 11 6.74 14.31 -30.37
CA ALA A 11 6.90 12.89 -30.07
C ALA A 11 6.27 12.63 -28.69
N LEU A 12 5.07 12.05 -28.68
CA LEU A 12 4.50 11.44 -27.49
C LEU A 12 5.40 10.26 -27.12
N ASN A 13 6.28 10.48 -26.15
CA ASN A 13 7.06 9.42 -25.56
C ASN A 13 6.13 8.60 -24.66
N THR A 14 5.35 7.70 -25.28
CA THR A 14 4.63 6.65 -24.56
C THR A 14 5.68 5.68 -24.06
N GLY A 15 6.31 6.00 -22.93
CA GLY A 15 7.16 5.05 -22.22
C GLY A 15 6.33 3.79 -22.02
N GLN A 16 6.70 2.72 -22.72
CA GLN A 16 6.05 1.43 -22.60
C GLN A 16 6.20 1.04 -21.13
N ALA A 17 5.10 1.10 -20.36
CA ALA A 17 5.10 0.61 -18.99
C ALA A 17 5.59 -0.83 -19.03
N ALA A 18 6.62 -1.15 -18.25
CA ALA A 18 7.14 -2.50 -18.18
C ALA A 18 5.97 -3.44 -17.84
N VAL A 19 5.74 -4.46 -18.66
CA VAL A 19 4.72 -5.46 -18.39
C VAL A 19 5.18 -6.22 -17.15
N ALA A 20 4.49 -6.04 -16.03
CA ALA A 20 4.79 -6.75 -14.79
C ALA A 20 4.63 -8.25 -15.05
N SER A 21 5.69 -9.02 -14.79
CA SER A 21 5.73 -10.47 -15.08
C SER A 21 5.95 -11.32 -13.81
N GLY A 22 6.41 -10.71 -12.72
CA GLY A 22 6.62 -11.32 -11.40
C GLY A 22 5.46 -11.09 -10.44
N LEU A 23 5.73 -11.06 -9.13
CA LEU A 23 4.70 -10.83 -8.10
C LEU A 23 4.05 -9.44 -8.14
N ASP A 24 4.63 -8.49 -8.87
CA ASP A 24 4.02 -7.19 -9.13
C ASP A 24 2.93 -7.22 -10.21
N ASP A 25 2.80 -8.32 -10.97
CA ASP A 25 1.64 -8.52 -11.84
C ASP A 25 0.36 -8.52 -10.99
N PRO A 26 -0.68 -7.74 -11.33
CA PRO A 26 -1.85 -7.57 -10.47
C PRO A 26 -2.56 -8.88 -10.10
N VAL A 27 -2.60 -9.84 -11.03
CA VAL A 27 -3.23 -11.14 -10.77
C VAL A 27 -2.36 -11.98 -9.85
N LYS A 28 -1.05 -12.01 -10.10
CA LYS A 28 -0.11 -12.73 -9.23
C LYS A 28 0.00 -12.11 -7.84
N LYS A 29 -0.11 -10.78 -7.74
CA LYS A 29 -0.13 -10.05 -6.47
C LYS A 29 -1.36 -10.43 -5.65
N GLU A 30 -2.55 -10.43 -6.26
CA GLU A 30 -3.78 -10.86 -5.60
C GLU A 30 -3.66 -12.30 -5.07
N ILE A 31 -3.11 -13.22 -5.88
CA ILE A 31 -2.86 -14.60 -5.45
C ILE A 31 -1.85 -14.65 -4.28
N ALA A 32 -0.79 -13.84 -4.31
CA ALA A 32 0.17 -13.79 -3.23
C ALA A 32 -0.46 -13.30 -1.90
N MET A 33 -1.32 -12.28 -1.95
CA MET A 33 -2.05 -11.82 -0.77
C MET A 33 -2.98 -12.91 -0.22
N GLN A 34 -3.65 -13.67 -1.10
CA GLN A 34 -4.47 -14.80 -0.70
C GLN A 34 -3.64 -15.91 -0.05
N ILE A 35 -2.46 -16.25 -0.60
CA ILE A 35 -1.56 -17.25 -0.01
C ILE A 35 -1.15 -16.84 1.41
N VAL A 36 -0.73 -15.59 1.61
CA VAL A 36 -0.38 -15.08 2.95
C VAL A 36 -1.58 -15.19 3.90
N SER A 37 -2.75 -14.73 3.47
CA SER A 37 -3.96 -14.80 4.31
C SER A 37 -4.38 -16.23 4.67
N THR A 38 -4.10 -17.24 3.84
CA THR A 38 -4.38 -18.62 4.22
C THR A 38 -3.48 -19.12 5.35
N ALA A 39 -2.22 -18.68 5.37
CA ALA A 39 -1.28 -19.03 6.43
C ALA A 39 -1.61 -18.31 7.75
N GLU A 40 -1.94 -17.01 7.67
CA GLU A 40 -2.16 -16.16 8.86
C GLU A 40 -3.59 -16.29 9.43
N ASN A 41 -4.60 -16.44 8.56
CA ASN A 41 -6.01 -16.27 8.92
C ASN A 41 -6.91 -17.43 8.46
N SER A 42 -6.35 -18.50 7.90
CA SER A 42 -7.12 -19.64 7.35
C SER A 42 -8.22 -19.23 6.35
N SER A 43 -8.04 -18.12 5.64
CA SER A 43 -9.01 -17.52 4.73
C SER A 43 -8.34 -16.95 3.48
N LEU A 44 -9.02 -16.97 2.33
CA LEU A 44 -8.56 -16.25 1.12
C LEU A 44 -8.93 -14.76 1.16
N GLN A 45 -9.80 -14.35 2.08
CA GLN A 45 -10.36 -13.00 2.12
C GLN A 45 -9.44 -12.03 2.87
N TRP A 46 -8.24 -11.81 2.34
CA TRP A 46 -7.21 -10.98 3.00
C TRP A 46 -7.65 -9.54 3.31
N ARG A 47 -8.63 -9.02 2.56
CA ARG A 47 -9.19 -7.67 2.78
C ARG A 47 -10.05 -7.57 4.05
N GLU A 48 -10.51 -8.69 4.60
CA GLU A 48 -11.21 -8.71 5.89
C GLU A 48 -10.28 -8.39 7.08
N GLN A 49 -8.97 -8.28 6.84
CA GLN A 49 -8.00 -7.99 7.88
C GLN A 49 -7.64 -6.50 8.00
N PHE A 50 -8.26 -5.62 7.19
CA PHE A 50 -7.96 -4.19 7.27
C PHE A 50 -8.32 -3.56 8.62
N ASP A 51 -9.38 -4.06 9.28
CA ASP A 51 -9.87 -3.59 10.56
C ASP A 51 -9.43 -4.46 11.75
N TYR A 52 -8.62 -5.51 11.51
CA TYR A 52 -8.03 -6.28 12.58
C TYR A 52 -7.12 -5.40 13.44
N ILE A 53 -7.29 -5.45 14.75
CA ILE A 53 -6.42 -4.83 15.76
C ILE A 53 -6.54 -5.58 17.09
N GLU A 54 -5.43 -6.03 17.63
CA GLU A 54 -5.38 -6.75 18.92
C GLU A 54 -3.98 -6.63 19.55
N ASP A 55 -3.88 -6.52 20.87
CA ASP A 55 -2.63 -6.81 21.57
C ASP A 55 -2.62 -8.29 21.94
N ILE A 56 -1.80 -9.06 21.23
CA ILE A 56 -1.71 -10.51 21.39
C ILE A 56 -0.76 -10.94 22.53
N GLY A 57 -0.22 -10.00 23.30
CA GLY A 57 0.62 -10.28 24.46
C GLY A 57 2.03 -10.78 24.14
N ASP A 58 2.52 -10.55 22.91
CA ASP A 58 3.84 -10.97 22.45
C ASP A 58 4.94 -9.91 22.67
N GLY A 59 4.58 -8.78 23.29
CA GLY A 59 5.47 -7.66 23.57
C GLY A 59 5.62 -6.64 22.45
N ARG A 60 4.82 -6.74 21.37
CA ARG A 60 4.82 -5.77 20.26
C ARG A 60 3.73 -4.69 20.39
N GLY A 61 2.91 -4.75 21.44
CA GLY A 61 1.75 -3.88 21.64
C GLY A 61 0.59 -4.29 20.72
N TYR A 62 -0.17 -3.32 20.22
CA TYR A 62 -1.22 -3.62 19.25
C TYR A 62 -0.60 -4.08 17.92
N THR A 63 -1.11 -5.18 17.39
CA THR A 63 -0.88 -5.69 16.04
C THR A 63 -2.15 -5.45 15.21
N ALA A 64 -2.02 -4.82 14.04
CA ALA A 64 -3.17 -4.43 13.23
C ALA A 64 -2.98 -4.59 11.72
N GLY A 65 -4.08 -4.68 10.99
CA GLY A 65 -4.11 -4.63 9.53
C GLY A 65 -3.62 -5.90 8.83
N ILE A 66 -3.59 -5.83 7.49
CA ILE A 66 -3.40 -6.97 6.58
C ILE A 66 -2.05 -7.71 6.66
N ILE A 67 -1.05 -7.12 7.33
CA ILE A 67 0.29 -7.71 7.50
C ILE A 67 0.78 -7.65 8.96
N GLY A 68 -0.06 -7.22 9.90
CA GLY A 68 0.33 -7.11 11.32
C GLY A 68 1.30 -5.97 11.61
N PHE A 69 0.95 -4.73 11.23
CA PHE A 69 1.68 -3.54 11.70
C PHE A 69 1.63 -3.48 13.22
N CYS A 70 2.75 -3.20 13.91
CA CYS A 70 2.75 -3.17 15.37
C CYS A 70 3.10 -1.80 15.97
N SER A 71 2.40 -1.41 17.04
CA SER A 71 2.65 -0.13 17.73
C SER A 71 4.02 -0.08 18.39
N GLY A 72 4.56 -1.23 18.82
CA GLY A 72 5.87 -1.36 19.45
C GLY A 72 7.04 -1.48 18.47
N THR A 73 6.80 -1.56 17.15
CA THR A 73 7.85 -1.78 16.13
C THR A 73 7.98 -0.67 15.09
N HIS A 74 7.35 0.48 15.32
CA HIS A 74 7.41 1.70 14.50
C HIS A 74 6.65 1.66 13.17
N ASP A 75 6.46 0.49 12.54
CA ASP A 75 5.75 0.35 11.28
C ASP A 75 4.26 0.78 11.35
N MET A 76 3.58 0.60 12.48
CA MET A 76 2.23 1.16 12.67
C MET A 76 2.25 2.70 12.74
N LEU A 77 3.29 3.30 13.32
CA LEU A 77 3.45 4.76 13.35
C LEU A 77 3.65 5.30 11.92
N GLU A 78 4.56 4.70 11.14
CA GLU A 78 4.78 5.09 9.74
C GLU A 78 3.49 4.98 8.91
N LEU A 79 2.68 3.94 9.13
CA LEU A 79 1.38 3.78 8.48
C LEU A 79 0.44 4.95 8.78
N VAL A 80 0.30 5.33 10.05
CA VAL A 80 -0.63 6.40 10.46
C VAL A 80 -0.10 7.77 10.03
N GLU A 81 1.21 8.01 10.06
CA GLU A 81 1.83 9.22 9.51
C GLU A 81 1.58 9.35 8.01
N TYR A 82 1.78 8.26 7.26
CA TYR A 82 1.50 8.22 5.82
C TYR A 82 0.02 8.48 5.54
N TYR A 83 -0.88 7.82 6.27
CA TYR A 83 -2.32 8.02 6.11
C TYR A 83 -2.72 9.47 6.41
N THR A 84 -2.14 10.08 7.44
CA THR A 84 -2.37 11.49 7.80
C THR A 84 -1.82 12.46 6.77
N GLY A 85 -0.68 12.15 6.16
CA GLY A 85 -0.15 12.93 5.02
C GLY A 85 -1.03 12.84 3.77
N LYS A 86 -1.75 11.73 3.56
CA LYS A 86 -2.68 11.55 2.43
C LYS A 86 -4.08 12.08 2.70
N VAL A 87 -4.56 11.95 3.93
CA VAL A 87 -5.89 12.36 4.39
C VAL A 87 -5.73 13.13 5.71
N PRO A 88 -5.50 14.45 5.65
CA PRO A 88 -5.37 15.27 6.85
C PRO A 88 -6.65 15.26 7.69
N GLY A 89 -6.52 15.16 9.02
CA GLY A 89 -7.66 15.13 9.94
C GLY A 89 -8.46 13.82 9.94
N ASN A 90 -7.87 12.73 9.47
CA ASN A 90 -8.47 11.39 9.57
C ASN A 90 -8.61 10.94 11.03
N PRO A 91 -9.47 9.93 11.32
CA PRO A 91 -9.73 9.48 12.70
C PRO A 91 -8.51 8.92 13.46
N LEU A 92 -7.45 8.51 12.76
CA LEU A 92 -6.25 7.98 13.42
C LEU A 92 -5.23 9.08 13.76
N ALA A 93 -5.37 10.28 13.21
CA ALA A 93 -4.39 11.36 13.38
C ALA A 93 -4.24 11.83 14.84
N GLU A 94 -5.30 11.71 15.65
CA GLU A 94 -5.25 12.10 17.07
C GLU A 94 -4.34 11.20 17.91
N TYR A 95 -4.03 9.98 17.42
CA TYR A 95 -3.23 8.99 18.14
C TYR A 95 -1.73 9.08 17.87
N LEU A 96 -1.28 9.93 16.92
CA LEU A 96 0.15 10.09 16.60
C LEU A 96 1.06 10.47 17.79
N PRO A 97 0.63 11.30 18.77
CA PRO A 97 1.49 11.66 19.90
C PRO A 97 1.57 10.64 21.05
N ALA A 98 0.76 9.57 21.01
CA ALA A 98 0.52 8.66 22.13
C ALA A 98 1.74 7.82 22.55
#